data_AF-A0A380ELH1-F1
#
_entry.id   AF-A0A380ELH1-F1
#
_cell.length_a   1.000
_cell.length_b   1.000
_cell.length_c   1.000
_cell.angle_alpha   90.00
_cell.angle_beta   90.00
_cell.angle_gamma   90.00
#
_symmetry.space_group_name_H-M   'P 1'
#
loop_
_entity.id
_entity.type
_entity.pdbx_description
1 polymer ?
#
loop_
_entity_poly.entity_id
_entity_poly.type
_entity_poly.pdbx_seq_one_letter_code
_entity_poly.pdbx_strand_id
1 'polypeptide(L)'
;MLTNNLVNVQYTLNSLKDKVSKIVIQMNTFEDEANDVLVNAVYAEKLIQYGNRYRKDYSNVDKSLNEAERLFKNNRYKRAIEIAEQALESVEPGVTKHIEEEVIKQ
;
A
#
# COMPACT_ATOMS: atom_id res chain seq x y z
N MET A 1 -20.82 -34.86 38.25
CA MET A 1 -21.59 -34.29 37.13
C MET A 1 -21.42 -32.78 36.99
N LEU A 2 -21.54 -31.97 38.06
CA LEU A 2 -21.36 -30.51 38.00
C LEU A 2 -19.93 -30.04 37.61
N THR A 3 -18.90 -30.75 38.08
CA THR A 3 -17.48 -30.44 37.79
C THR A 3 -17.11 -30.61 36.32
N ASN A 4 -17.58 -31.66 35.65
CA ASN A 4 -17.33 -31.85 34.20
C ASN A 4 -17.99 -30.76 33.36
N ASN A 5 -19.17 -30.27 33.77
CA ASN A 5 -19.86 -29.21 33.03
C ASN A 5 -19.13 -27.86 33.17
N LEU A 6 -18.65 -27.54 34.37
CA LEU A 6 -17.81 -26.35 34.62
C LEU A 6 -16.49 -26.39 33.84
N VAL A 7 -15.83 -27.55 33.78
CA VAL A 7 -14.58 -27.73 33.00
C VAL A 7 -14.85 -27.53 31.49
N ASN A 8 -15.95 -28.07 30.97
CA ASN A 8 -16.33 -27.90 29.56
C ASN A 8 -16.66 -26.44 29.22
N VAL A 9 -17.34 -25.72 30.12
CA VAL A 9 -17.62 -24.29 29.96
C VAL A 9 -16.32 -23.49 29.96
N GLN A 10 -15.40 -23.77 30.90
CA GLN A 10 -14.12 -23.08 30.97
C GLN A 10 -13.27 -23.32 29.70
N TYR A 11 -13.23 -24.55 29.20
CA TYR A 11 -12.56 -24.88 27.95
C TYR A 11 -13.14 -24.10 26.76
N THR A 12 -14.47 -24.08 26.66
CA THR A 12 -15.18 -23.36 25.59
C THR A 12 -14.92 -21.85 25.66
N LEU A 13 -14.93 -21.26 26.86
CA LEU A 13 -14.63 -19.85 27.09
C LEU A 13 -13.19 -19.50 26.67
N ASN A 14 -12.22 -20.34 27.02
CA ASN A 14 -10.82 -20.13 26.64
C ASN A 14 -10.66 -20.20 25.11
N SER A 15 -11.25 -21.21 24.46
CA SER A 15 -11.21 -21.32 22.98
C SER A 15 -11.89 -20.13 22.29
N LEU A 16 -13.00 -19.64 22.84
CA LEU A 16 -13.68 -18.46 22.32
C LEU A 16 -12.80 -17.21 22.46
N LYS A 17 -12.16 -17.02 23.62
CA LYS A 17 -11.22 -15.92 23.86
C LYS A 17 -10.07 -15.92 22.86
N ASP A 18 -9.48 -17.10 22.61
CA ASP A 18 -8.39 -17.23 21.63
C ASP A 18 -8.84 -16.89 20.20
N LYS A 19 -10.05 -17.31 19.81
CA LYS A 19 -10.62 -16.97 18.50
C LYS A 19 -10.85 -15.46 18.36
N VAL A 20 -11.41 -14.82 19.39
CA VAL A 20 -11.63 -13.36 19.39
C VAL A 20 -10.29 -12.63 19.28
N SER A 21 -9.28 -13.02 20.06
CA SER A 21 -7.94 -12.42 19.98
C SER A 21 -7.33 -12.55 18.58
N LYS A 22 -7.47 -13.72 17.94
CA LYS A 22 -6.98 -13.93 16.56
C LYS A 22 -7.69 -13.02 15.56
N ILE A 23 -9.01 -12.88 15.66
CA ILE A 23 -9.79 -12.01 14.79
C ILE A 23 -9.35 -10.55 14.94
N VAL A 24 -9.15 -10.08 16.18
CA VAL A 24 -8.69 -8.71 16.43
C VAL A 24 -7.33 -8.46 15.76
N ILE A 25 -6.37 -9.39 15.91
CA ILE A 25 -5.06 -9.27 15.26
C ILE A 25 -5.21 -9.24 13.74
N GLN A 26 -6.01 -10.15 13.16
CA GLN A 26 -6.24 -10.20 11.72
C GLN A 26 -6.91 -8.93 11.18
N MET A 27 -7.85 -8.34 11.93
CA MET A 27 -8.49 -7.08 11.54
C MET A 27 -7.49 -5.94 11.52
N ASN A 28 -6.65 -5.81 12.55
CA ASN A 28 -5.62 -4.77 12.59
C ASN A 28 -4.62 -4.93 11.44
N THR A 29 -4.15 -6.16 11.17
CA THR A 29 -3.26 -6.42 10.04
C THR A 29 -3.91 -6.08 8.69
N PHE A 30 -5.19 -6.42 8.53
CA PHE A 30 -5.92 -6.08 7.32
C PHE A 30 -6.09 -4.56 7.14
N GLU A 31 -6.37 -3.83 8.23
CA GLU A 31 -6.45 -2.37 8.22
C GLU A 31 -5.13 -1.73 7.79
N ASP A 32 -4.00 -2.20 8.35
CA ASP A 32 -2.66 -1.73 7.99
C ASP A 32 -2.34 -2.01 6.51
N GLU A 33 -2.63 -3.22 6.02
CA GLU A 33 -2.43 -3.60 4.61
C GLU A 33 -3.30 -2.78 3.65
N ALA A 34 -4.57 -2.54 4.02
CA ALA A 34 -5.48 -1.73 3.23
C ALA A 34 -5.00 -0.27 3.16
N ASN A 35 -4.52 0.27 4.27
CA ASN A 35 -3.96 1.61 4.32
C ASN A 35 -2.67 1.71 3.48
N ASP A 36 -1.76 0.73 3.55
CA ASP A 36 -0.56 0.69 2.70
C ASP A 36 -0.94 0.67 1.20
N VAL A 37 -1.93 -0.11 0.80
CA VAL A 37 -2.41 -0.12 -0.60
C VAL A 37 -2.94 1.26 -1.02
N LEU A 38 -3.70 1.93 -0.16
CA LEU A 38 -4.24 3.27 -0.44
C LEU A 38 -3.12 4.31 -0.58
N VAL A 39 -2.19 4.35 0.36
CA VAL A 39 -1.04 5.27 0.33
C VAL A 39 -0.20 5.05 -0.94
N ASN A 40 0.09 3.78 -1.27
CA ASN A 40 0.83 3.45 -2.49
C ASN A 40 0.07 3.86 -3.77
N ALA A 41 -1.26 3.74 -3.79
CA ALA A 41 -2.06 4.19 -4.92
C ALA A 41 -1.96 5.72 -5.09
N VAL A 42 -2.17 6.48 -4.01
CA VAL A 42 -2.06 7.95 -4.05
C VAL A 42 -0.66 8.38 -4.48
N TYR A 43 0.39 7.76 -3.93
CA TYR A 43 1.76 8.11 -4.27
C TYR A 43 2.11 7.80 -5.74
N ALA A 44 1.75 6.60 -6.21
CA ALA A 44 1.92 6.22 -7.62
C ALA A 44 1.23 7.22 -8.57
N GLU A 45 -0.01 7.60 -8.25
CA GLU A 45 -0.77 8.57 -9.04
C GLU A 45 -0.06 9.92 -9.08
N LYS A 46 0.41 10.43 -7.92
CA LYS A 46 1.11 11.71 -7.85
C LYS A 46 2.40 11.72 -8.66
N LEU A 47 3.20 10.66 -8.59
CA LEU A 47 4.41 10.52 -9.41
C LEU A 47 4.09 10.55 -10.91
N ILE A 48 3.09 9.77 -11.34
CA ILE A 48 2.66 9.73 -12.76
C ILE A 48 2.16 11.11 -13.21
N GLN A 49 1.27 11.73 -12.43
CA GLN A 49 0.72 13.06 -12.72
C GLN A 49 1.81 14.11 -12.85
N TYR A 50 2.75 14.12 -11.91
CA TYR A 50 3.87 15.03 -11.89
C TYR A 50 4.81 14.82 -13.08
N GLY A 51 5.07 13.56 -13.44
CA GLY A 51 5.92 13.18 -14.56
C GLY A 51 5.35 13.51 -15.94
N ASN A 52 4.04 13.74 -16.07
CA ASN A 52 3.42 14.12 -17.35
C ASN A 52 4.05 15.36 -17.99
N ARG A 53 4.64 16.27 -17.19
CA ARG A 53 5.33 17.45 -17.74
C ARG A 53 6.58 17.13 -18.55
N TYR A 54 7.22 15.97 -18.30
CA TYR A 54 8.46 15.57 -18.95
C TYR A 54 8.26 14.73 -20.21
N ARG A 55 7.04 14.25 -20.47
CA ARG A 55 6.75 13.32 -21.57
C ARG A 55 7.16 13.85 -22.95
N LYS A 56 7.01 15.15 -23.17
CA LYS A 56 7.32 15.79 -24.45
C LYS A 56 8.83 15.92 -24.70
N ASP A 57 9.58 16.16 -23.64
CA ASP A 57 11.00 16.50 -23.74
C ASP A 57 11.90 15.26 -23.55
N TYR A 58 11.38 14.22 -22.87
CA TYR A 58 12.14 13.04 -22.48
C TYR A 58 11.40 11.74 -22.88
N SER A 59 11.73 11.19 -24.06
CA SER A 59 11.09 9.97 -24.59
C SER A 59 11.30 8.75 -23.69
N ASN A 60 12.42 8.67 -22.96
CA ASN A 60 12.65 7.62 -21.96
C ASN A 60 11.66 7.73 -20.79
N VAL A 61 11.40 8.95 -20.31
CA VAL A 61 10.41 9.20 -19.25
C VAL A 61 9.01 8.86 -19.74
N ASP A 62 8.64 9.25 -20.96
CA ASP A 62 7.33 8.89 -21.53
C ASP A 62 7.11 7.37 -21.59
N LYS A 63 8.10 6.61 -22.04
CA LYS A 63 8.03 5.14 -22.06
C LYS A 63 7.87 4.55 -20.67
N SER A 64 8.66 5.02 -19.70
CA SER A 64 8.58 4.53 -18.32
C SER A 64 7.24 4.87 -17.68
N LEU A 65 6.71 6.08 -17.88
CA LEU A 65 5.42 6.49 -17.32
C LEU A 65 4.24 5.75 -17.97
N ASN A 66 4.32 5.41 -19.26
CA ASN A 66 3.32 4.53 -19.89
C ASN A 66 3.28 3.14 -19.23
N GLU A 67 4.43 2.57 -18.87
CA GLU A 67 4.49 1.30 -18.14
C GLU A 67 4.00 1.45 -16.69
N ALA A 68 4.39 2.53 -16.00
CA ALA A 68 3.90 2.84 -14.66
C ALA A 68 2.36 2.99 -14.64
N GLU A 69 1.76 3.68 -15.61
CA GLU A 69 0.30 3.78 -15.76
C GLU A 69 -0.36 2.43 -16.02
N ARG A 70 0.26 1.57 -16.84
CA ARG A 70 -0.25 0.21 -17.08
C ARG A 70 -0.25 -0.59 -15.78
N LEU A 71 0.81 -0.51 -14.98
CA LEU A 71 0.90 -1.18 -13.68
C LEU A 71 -0.10 -0.62 -12.68
N PHE A 72 -0.25 0.71 -12.64
CA PHE A 72 -1.23 1.40 -11.82
C PHE A 72 -2.65 0.90 -12.11
N LYS A 73 -3.05 0.84 -13.38
CA LYS A 73 -4.37 0.32 -13.80
C LYS A 73 -4.59 -1.16 -13.43
N ASN A 74 -3.52 -1.91 -13.18
CA ASN A 74 -3.57 -3.30 -12.74
C ASN A 74 -3.40 -3.45 -11.21
N ASN A 75 -3.55 -2.36 -10.43
CA ASN A 75 -3.36 -2.31 -8.98
C ASN A 75 -1.94 -2.71 -8.51
N ARG A 76 -0.94 -2.61 -9.39
CA ARG A 76 0.46 -2.95 -9.11
C ARG A 76 1.22 -1.71 -8.61
N TYR A 77 0.68 -1.03 -7.60
CA TYR A 77 1.12 0.31 -7.17
C TYR A 77 2.61 0.40 -6.81
N LYS A 78 3.12 -0.51 -5.99
CA LYS A 78 4.56 -0.54 -5.62
C LYS A 78 5.48 -0.61 -6.85
N ARG A 79 5.11 -1.39 -7.86
CA ARG A 79 5.89 -1.46 -9.12
C ARG A 79 5.71 -0.22 -9.99
N ALA A 80 4.52 0.39 -9.99
CA ALA A 80 4.30 1.66 -10.68
C ALA A 80 5.16 2.77 -10.06
N ILE A 81 5.25 2.83 -8.72
CA ILE A 81 6.10 3.76 -7.96
C ILE A 81 7.55 3.59 -8.39
N GLU A 82 8.12 2.38 -8.27
CA GLU A 82 9.54 2.14 -8.62
C GLU A 82 9.92 2.64 -10.01
N ILE A 83 9.07 2.38 -11.01
CA ILE A 83 9.32 2.82 -12.40
C ILE A 83 9.19 4.33 -12.54
N ALA A 84 8.17 4.93 -11.92
CA ALA A 84 7.95 6.37 -12.00
C ALA A 84 9.05 7.14 -11.25
N GLU A 85 9.47 6.68 -10.07
CA GLU A 85 10.58 7.26 -9.31
C GLU A 85 11.87 7.22 -10.11
N GLN A 86 12.23 6.06 -10.66
CA GLN A 86 13.44 5.94 -11.48
C GLN A 86 13.42 6.89 -12.68
N ALA A 87 12.25 7.03 -13.33
CA ALA A 87 12.10 7.94 -14.46
C ALA A 87 12.26 9.41 -14.04
N LEU A 88 11.64 9.81 -12.92
CA LEU A 88 11.69 11.17 -12.41
C LEU A 88 13.07 11.54 -11.88
N GLU A 89 13.70 10.68 -11.10
CA GLU A 89 15.06 10.90 -10.58
C GLU A 89 16.10 11.00 -11.70
N SER A 90 15.84 10.42 -12.87
CA SER A 90 16.74 10.55 -14.03
C SER A 90 16.72 11.94 -14.67
N VAL A 91 15.67 12.75 -14.42
CA VAL A 91 15.49 14.09 -15.00
C VAL A 91 15.53 15.20 -13.96
N GLU A 92 15.01 14.97 -12.76
CA GLU A 92 15.03 15.89 -11.64
C GLU A 92 15.35 15.11 -10.35
N PRO A 93 16.64 15.01 -9.97
CA PRO A 93 17.03 14.28 -8.78
C PRO A 93 16.47 14.89 -7.49
N GLY A 94 16.00 14.04 -6.58
CA GLY A 94 15.44 14.40 -5.27
C GLY A 94 13.96 14.75 -5.29
N VAL A 95 13.33 14.75 -6.46
CA VAL A 95 11.95 15.21 -6.61
C VAL A 95 10.93 14.23 -6.04
N THR A 96 11.24 12.93 -6.05
CA THR A 96 10.33 11.89 -5.56
C THR A 96 10.08 12.05 -4.06
N LYS A 97 11.13 12.40 -3.31
CA LYS A 97 11.04 12.67 -1.88
C LYS A 97 10.10 13.83 -1.54
N HIS A 98 10.11 14.89 -2.36
CA HIS A 98 9.18 16.01 -2.16
C HIS A 98 7.73 15.56 -2.37
N ILE A 99 7.47 14.76 -3.39
CA ILE A 99 6.14 14.21 -3.66
C ILE A 99 5.70 13.24 -2.55
N GLU A 100 6.60 12.38 -2.07
CA GLU A 100 6.35 11.46 -0.96
C GLU A 100 5.94 12.23 0.31
N GLU A 101 6.66 13.29 0.66
CA GLU A 101 6.33 14.14 1.81
C GLU A 101 4.96 14.83 1.67
N GLU A 102 4.54 15.20 0.46
CA GLU A 102 3.21 15.78 0.20
C GLU A 102 2.08 14.76 0.37
N VAL A 103 2.35 13.48 0.10
CA VAL A 103 1.38 12.39 0.30
C VAL A 103 1.26 12.04 1.77
N ILE A 104 2.37 11.99 2.52
CA ILE A 104 2.37 11.65 3.95
C ILE A 104 1.72 12.74 4.82
N LYS A 105 1.74 14.01 4.37
CA LYS A 105 1.17 15.16 5.12
C LYS A 105 -0.35 15.33 4.91
N GLN A 106 -0.96 14.61 3.98
CA GLN A 106 -2.41 14.62 3.74
C GLN A 106 -3.12 13.57 4.59
#